data_AF-A0A847N5B9-F1
#
_entry.id   AF-A0A847N5B9-F1
#
_cell.length_a   1.000
_cell.length_b   1.000
_cell.length_c   1.000
_cell.angle_alpha   90.00
_cell.angle_beta   90.00
_cell.angle_gamma   90.00
#
_symmetry.space_group_name_H-M   'P 1'
#
loop_
_entity.id
_entity.type
_entity.pdbx_description
1 polymer ?
#
loop_
_entity_poly.entity_id
_entity_poly.type
_entity_poly.pdbx_seq_one_letter_code
_entity_poly.pdbx_strand_id
1 'polypeptide(L)'
;MKNRECSIVRDILPLYVENVISDDTKQFVDEHLSHCAECKNELELSQTDISVKKISAENNSDVKVIKKIGSDIKKKRVFTGVISAVIAAIVVILSFAYLTAPEYLPYAESFDIISVKDNNGFVTLSFTGEYEIYQREQGVYDISIYNTTWNKFFNIDKKQDITVNPNGETVNTIYYVSNDGQESKVIYGRNPINNGGVVTLPRLFLNYYFVIAILFALVLTMLIVIFRKKEKIKNIIVKVLFIPVSYIVSHIMIKGWNATSYSATRDFYLILLLVMPIYSLFYILYKKKHSKFRH
;
A
#
# COMPACT_ATOMS: atom_id res chain seq x y z
N MET A 1 -82.89 -23.02 13.60
CA MET A 1 -82.58 -23.03 12.15
C MET A 1 -81.33 -22.20 11.94
N LYS A 2 -80.33 -22.70 11.20
CA LYS A 2 -79.19 -21.96 10.55
C LYS A 2 -77.87 -22.76 10.42
N ASN A 3 -77.89 -24.10 10.48
CA ASN A 3 -76.67 -24.91 10.30
C ASN A 3 -75.94 -24.66 8.94
N ARG A 4 -76.68 -24.28 7.88
CA ARG A 4 -76.07 -23.97 6.57
C ARG A 4 -75.41 -22.59 6.53
N GLU A 5 -76.00 -21.58 7.17
CA GLU A 5 -75.42 -20.23 7.19
C GLU A 5 -74.14 -20.19 8.03
N CYS A 6 -74.11 -20.90 9.16
CA CYS A 6 -72.90 -21.00 9.98
C CYS A 6 -71.74 -21.66 9.19
N SER A 7 -72.02 -22.68 8.38
CA SER A 7 -71.00 -23.31 7.52
C SER A 7 -70.42 -22.32 6.51
N ILE A 8 -71.28 -21.52 5.87
CA ILE A 8 -70.86 -20.52 4.89
C ILE A 8 -70.01 -19.43 5.57
N VAL A 9 -70.44 -18.95 6.74
CA VAL A 9 -69.71 -17.91 7.51
C VAL A 9 -68.35 -18.42 7.98
N ARG A 10 -68.26 -19.69 8.40
CA ARG A 10 -67.00 -20.35 8.79
C ARG A 10 -66.00 -20.40 7.65
N ASP A 11 -66.44 -20.78 6.45
CA ASP A 11 -65.56 -20.91 5.28
C ASP A 11 -64.97 -19.56 4.83
N ILE A 12 -65.73 -18.47 5.00
CA ILE A 12 -65.30 -17.12 4.62
C ILE A 12 -64.64 -16.33 5.75
N LEU A 13 -64.67 -16.84 6.99
CA LEU A 13 -64.15 -16.17 8.18
C LEU A 13 -62.66 -15.75 8.07
N PRO A 14 -61.76 -16.59 7.51
CA PRO A 14 -60.36 -16.19 7.33
C PRO A 14 -60.22 -14.97 6.40
N LEU A 15 -60.99 -14.92 5.31
CA LEU A 15 -61.00 -13.81 4.35
C LEU A 15 -61.65 -12.55 4.93
N TYR A 16 -62.66 -12.72 5.79
CA TYR A 16 -63.29 -11.63 6.55
C TYR A 16 -62.28 -10.98 7.51
N VAL A 17 -61.47 -11.76 8.23
CA VAL A 17 -60.43 -11.23 9.14
C VAL A 17 -59.33 -10.48 8.38
N GLU A 18 -58.99 -10.94 7.18
CA GLU A 18 -58.05 -10.24 6.29
C GLU A 18 -58.69 -9.04 5.56
N ASN A 19 -60.00 -8.81 5.74
CA ASN A 19 -60.78 -7.72 5.14
C ASN A 19 -60.71 -7.71 3.59
N VAL A 20 -60.70 -8.91 2.97
CA VAL A 20 -60.54 -9.14 1.50
C VAL A 20 -61.86 -9.61 0.85
N ILE A 21 -63.00 -9.24 1.42
CA ILE A 21 -64.34 -9.60 0.91
C ILE A 21 -65.09 -8.34 0.44
N SER A 22 -66.08 -8.51 -0.43
CA SER A 22 -66.93 -7.39 -0.88
C SER A 22 -67.81 -6.86 0.27
N ASP A 23 -68.24 -5.60 0.16
CA ASP A 23 -69.05 -4.93 1.18
C ASP A 23 -70.38 -5.66 1.45
N ASP A 24 -71.04 -6.17 0.40
CA ASP A 24 -72.26 -6.98 0.52
C ASP A 24 -72.03 -8.26 1.35
N THR A 25 -70.89 -8.93 1.13
CA THR A 25 -70.52 -10.15 1.87
C THR A 25 -70.17 -9.83 3.31
N LYS A 26 -69.56 -8.66 3.56
CA LYS A 26 -69.18 -8.19 4.89
C LYS A 26 -70.42 -7.90 5.73
N GLN A 27 -71.40 -7.21 5.17
CA GLN A 27 -72.66 -6.92 5.85
C GLN A 27 -73.40 -8.20 6.26
N PHE A 28 -73.41 -9.22 5.38
CA PHE A 28 -73.98 -10.53 5.68
C PHE A 28 -73.29 -11.24 6.85
N VAL A 29 -71.95 -11.22 6.89
CA VAL A 29 -71.17 -11.81 7.99
C VAL A 29 -71.39 -11.05 9.30
N ASP A 30 -71.40 -9.72 9.27
CA ASP A 30 -71.64 -8.88 10.45
C ASP A 30 -73.02 -9.13 11.08
N GLU A 31 -74.05 -9.20 10.24
CA GLU A 31 -75.41 -9.51 10.67
C GLU A 31 -75.49 -10.90 11.30
N HIS A 32 -74.81 -11.90 10.73
CA HIS A 32 -74.77 -13.25 11.26
C HIS A 32 -74.00 -13.33 12.60
N LEU A 33 -72.85 -12.67 12.71
CA LEU A 33 -72.04 -12.64 13.94
C LEU A 33 -72.76 -11.95 15.11
N SER A 34 -73.65 -10.99 14.84
CA SER A 34 -74.45 -10.35 15.88
C SER A 34 -75.50 -11.27 16.52
N HIS A 35 -75.93 -12.32 15.81
CA HIS A 35 -76.98 -13.25 16.24
C HIS A 35 -76.47 -14.66 16.56
N CYS A 36 -75.20 -14.99 16.25
CA CYS A 36 -74.64 -16.34 16.40
C CYS A 36 -73.40 -16.36 17.31
N ALA A 37 -73.56 -16.90 18.52
CA ALA A 37 -72.47 -17.01 19.50
C ALA A 37 -71.37 -18.01 19.09
N GLU A 38 -71.71 -19.06 18.34
CA GLU A 38 -70.75 -20.08 17.90
C GLU A 38 -69.73 -19.52 16.91
N CYS A 39 -70.20 -18.81 15.87
CA CYS A 39 -69.33 -18.19 14.87
C CYS A 39 -68.50 -17.05 15.46
N LYS A 40 -69.02 -16.36 16.49
CA LYS A 40 -68.28 -15.32 17.22
C LYS A 40 -67.09 -15.89 18.00
N ASN A 41 -67.28 -17.02 18.69
CA ASN A 41 -66.19 -17.67 19.40
C ASN A 41 -65.08 -18.18 18.45
N GLU A 42 -65.44 -18.66 17.26
CA GLU A 42 -64.47 -19.11 16.26
C GLU A 42 -63.68 -17.97 15.60
N LEU A 43 -64.29 -16.79 15.47
CA LEU A 43 -63.60 -15.58 15.04
C LEU A 43 -62.52 -15.20 16.06
N GLU A 44 -62.82 -15.27 17.35
CA GLU A 44 -61.86 -14.97 18.43
C GLU A 44 -60.71 -15.98 18.43
N LEU A 45 -60.99 -17.28 18.29
CA LEU A 45 -59.97 -18.32 18.14
C LEU A 45 -59.05 -18.06 16.92
N SER A 46 -59.63 -17.71 15.77
CA SER A 46 -58.89 -17.46 14.54
C SER A 46 -58.00 -16.20 14.60
N GLN A 47 -58.38 -15.19 15.40
CA GLN A 47 -57.59 -13.97 15.61
C GLN A 47 -56.37 -14.18 16.52
N THR A 48 -56.40 -15.18 17.41
CA THR A 48 -55.27 -15.50 18.29
C THR A 48 -54.07 -16.08 17.54
N ASP A 49 -54.31 -16.93 16.53
CA ASP A 49 -53.25 -17.50 15.68
C ASP A 49 -52.57 -16.43 14.78
N ILE A 50 -53.32 -15.41 14.36
CA ILE A 50 -52.79 -14.30 13.55
C ILE A 50 -51.88 -13.39 14.40
N SER A 51 -52.19 -13.22 15.69
CA SER A 51 -51.34 -12.44 16.62
C SER A 51 -49.97 -13.10 16.81
N VAL A 52 -49.87 -14.43 16.81
CA VAL A 52 -48.59 -15.17 16.85
C VAL A 52 -47.78 -14.96 15.56
N LYS A 53 -48.45 -14.91 14.41
CA LYS A 53 -47.80 -14.66 13.11
C LYS A 53 -47.29 -13.22 12.96
N LYS A 54 -47.95 -12.24 13.60
CA LYS A 54 -47.51 -10.84 13.60
C LYS A 54 -46.31 -10.61 14.54
N ILE A 55 -46.22 -11.34 15.66
CA ILE A 55 -45.07 -11.29 16.59
C ILE A 55 -43.79 -11.84 15.96
N SER A 56 -43.88 -12.88 15.11
CA SER A 56 -42.70 -13.44 14.42
C SER A 56 -42.14 -12.57 13.29
N ALA A 57 -42.90 -11.59 12.78
CA ALA A 57 -42.41 -10.57 11.84
C ALA A 57 -41.55 -9.49 12.53
N GLU A 58 -41.54 -9.45 13.87
CA GLU A 58 -40.74 -8.50 14.66
C GLU A 58 -39.39 -9.07 15.12
N ASN A 59 -38.94 -10.19 14.53
CA ASN A 59 -37.58 -10.72 14.65
C ASN A 59 -36.54 -9.88 13.87
N ASN A 60 -36.56 -8.57 14.12
CA ASN A 60 -35.51 -7.63 13.71
C ASN A 60 -34.18 -7.95 14.42
N SER A 61 -34.17 -8.69 15.53
CA SER A 61 -32.96 -9.15 16.21
C SER A 61 -32.23 -10.22 15.40
N ASP A 62 -32.90 -11.28 14.96
CA ASP A 62 -32.26 -12.39 14.25
C ASP A 62 -31.79 -12.02 12.85
N VAL A 63 -32.57 -11.22 12.10
CA VAL A 63 -32.13 -10.68 10.80
C VAL A 63 -30.97 -9.69 10.98
N LYS A 64 -30.94 -8.90 12.07
CA LYS A 64 -29.78 -8.04 12.40
C LYS A 64 -28.57 -8.88 12.78
N VAL A 65 -28.72 -9.96 13.54
CA VAL A 65 -27.62 -10.86 13.95
C VAL A 65 -27.03 -11.57 12.73
N ILE A 66 -27.85 -12.12 11.83
CA ILE A 66 -27.38 -12.78 10.60
C ILE A 66 -26.72 -11.78 9.63
N LYS A 67 -27.29 -10.57 9.45
CA LYS A 67 -26.64 -9.50 8.68
C LYS A 67 -25.32 -9.04 9.29
N LYS A 68 -25.24 -8.95 10.63
CA LYS A 68 -24.02 -8.56 11.35
C LYS A 68 -22.92 -9.61 11.16
N ILE A 69 -23.24 -10.89 11.35
CA ILE A 69 -22.34 -12.03 11.11
C ILE A 69 -21.85 -12.06 9.65
N GLY A 70 -22.74 -11.92 8.67
CA GLY A 70 -22.37 -11.87 7.25
C GLY A 70 -21.47 -10.68 6.91
N SER A 71 -21.72 -9.52 7.52
CA SER A 71 -20.89 -8.32 7.34
C SER A 71 -19.51 -8.44 8.00
N ASP A 72 -19.41 -9.13 9.14
CA ASP A 72 -18.17 -9.33 9.87
C ASP A 72 -17.28 -10.38 9.20
N ILE A 73 -17.86 -11.40 8.57
CA ILE A 73 -17.13 -12.37 7.73
C ILE A 73 -16.57 -11.66 6.48
N LYS A 74 -17.38 -10.84 5.79
CA LYS A 74 -16.93 -10.06 4.63
C LYS A 74 -15.81 -9.07 4.99
N LYS A 75 -15.93 -8.36 6.12
CA LYS A 75 -14.88 -7.44 6.62
C LYS A 75 -13.59 -8.19 6.96
N LYS A 76 -13.67 -9.38 7.58
CA LYS A 76 -12.49 -10.21 7.86
C LYS A 76 -11.81 -10.69 6.56
N ARG A 77 -12.57 -11.11 5.56
CA ARG A 77 -12.04 -11.53 4.25
C ARG A 77 -11.38 -10.39 3.48
N VAL A 78 -12.00 -9.21 3.45
CA VAL A 78 -11.43 -7.99 2.84
C VAL A 78 -10.17 -7.55 3.59
N PHE A 79 -10.18 -7.61 4.92
CA PHE A 79 -9.02 -7.27 5.75
C PHE A 79 -7.80 -8.16 5.43
N THR A 80 -7.99 -9.48 5.36
CA THR A 80 -6.93 -10.41 4.97
C THR A 80 -6.44 -10.14 3.54
N GLY A 81 -7.35 -9.84 2.61
CA GLY A 81 -7.00 -9.48 1.24
C GLY A 81 -6.13 -8.21 1.16
N VAL A 82 -6.51 -7.15 1.87
CA VAL A 82 -5.74 -5.89 1.89
C VAL A 82 -4.37 -6.08 2.54
N ILE A 83 -4.28 -6.81 3.66
CA ILE A 83 -2.97 -7.10 4.27
C ILE A 83 -2.09 -7.89 3.31
N SER A 84 -2.64 -8.93 2.67
CA SER A 84 -1.90 -9.73 1.69
C SER A 84 -1.37 -8.87 0.54
N ALA A 85 -2.21 -7.99 -0.01
CA ALA A 85 -1.81 -7.06 -1.06
C ALA A 85 -0.71 -6.08 -0.62
N VAL A 86 -0.80 -5.54 0.60
CA VAL A 86 0.23 -4.64 1.17
C VAL A 86 1.56 -5.37 1.36
N ILE A 87 1.53 -6.60 1.88
CA ILE A 87 2.74 -7.42 2.05
C ILE A 87 3.34 -7.76 0.68
N ALA A 88 2.52 -8.15 -0.29
CA ALA A 88 2.98 -8.41 -1.65
C ALA A 88 3.64 -7.17 -2.27
N ALA A 89 3.07 -5.98 -2.09
CA ALA A 89 3.66 -4.72 -2.55
C ALA A 89 5.04 -4.46 -1.92
N ILE A 90 5.18 -4.69 -0.60
CA ILE A 90 6.47 -4.58 0.11
C ILE A 90 7.49 -5.54 -0.52
N VAL A 91 7.13 -6.81 -0.69
CA VAL A 91 8.01 -7.83 -1.28
C VAL A 91 8.45 -7.43 -2.68
N VAL A 92 7.53 -6.99 -3.53
CA VAL A 92 7.84 -6.56 -4.91
C VAL A 92 8.82 -5.38 -4.91
N ILE A 93 8.60 -4.36 -4.07
CA ILE A 93 9.48 -3.19 -3.98
C ILE A 93 10.89 -3.61 -3.52
N LEU A 94 10.99 -4.49 -2.52
CA LEU A 94 12.29 -4.97 -2.03
C LEU A 94 13.02 -5.83 -3.07
N SER A 95 12.29 -6.73 -3.74
CA SER A 95 12.85 -7.53 -4.83
C SER A 95 13.36 -6.64 -5.96
N PHE A 96 12.58 -5.63 -6.34
CA PHE A 96 13.00 -4.65 -7.33
C PHE A 96 14.24 -3.86 -6.87
N ALA A 97 14.25 -3.37 -5.63
CA ALA A 97 15.39 -2.67 -5.05
C ALA A 97 16.67 -3.53 -5.05
N TYR A 98 16.55 -4.80 -4.71
CA TYR A 98 17.68 -5.74 -4.70
C TYR A 98 18.16 -6.08 -6.13
N LEU A 99 17.24 -6.36 -7.04
CA LEU A 99 17.57 -6.76 -8.40
C LEU A 99 18.20 -5.61 -9.21
N THR A 100 17.80 -4.37 -8.94
CA THR A 100 18.29 -3.16 -9.61
C THR A 100 19.43 -2.46 -8.83
N ALA A 101 19.94 -3.07 -7.76
CA ALA A 101 21.09 -2.55 -7.03
C ALA A 101 22.32 -2.50 -7.98
N PRO A 102 23.13 -1.43 -7.93
CA PRO A 102 24.20 -1.17 -8.86
C PRO A 102 25.48 -1.79 -8.30
N GLU A 103 25.99 -2.79 -8.99
CA GLU A 103 27.28 -3.38 -8.69
C GLU A 103 28.31 -2.68 -9.57
N TYR A 104 28.91 -1.62 -9.02
CA TYR A 104 29.93 -0.85 -9.73
C TYR A 104 31.14 -1.73 -10.04
N LEU A 105 31.62 -1.63 -11.28
CA LEU A 105 32.72 -2.45 -11.77
C LEU A 105 34.05 -1.75 -11.44
N PRO A 106 35.05 -2.49 -10.91
CA PRO A 106 36.39 -1.95 -10.77
C PRO A 106 37.01 -1.75 -12.15
N TYR A 107 37.89 -0.74 -12.27
CA TYR A 107 38.66 -0.58 -13.48
C TYR A 107 39.67 -1.73 -13.62
N ALA A 108 39.63 -2.48 -14.72
CA ALA A 108 40.63 -3.47 -15.05
C ALA A 108 41.21 -3.20 -16.45
N GLU A 109 42.53 -3.05 -16.56
CA GLU A 109 43.22 -2.77 -17.84
C GLU A 109 43.05 -3.90 -18.88
N SER A 110 42.78 -5.12 -18.43
CA SER A 110 42.60 -6.32 -19.27
C SER A 110 41.18 -6.51 -19.78
N PHE A 111 40.26 -5.62 -19.43
CA PHE A 111 38.86 -5.70 -19.83
C PHE A 111 38.65 -4.76 -21.03
N ASP A 112 37.84 -5.20 -22.00
CA ASP A 112 37.19 -4.37 -23.02
C ASP A 112 36.20 -3.35 -22.41
N ILE A 113 36.41 -2.94 -21.15
CA ILE A 113 35.49 -2.10 -20.40
C ILE A 113 35.31 -0.79 -21.13
N ILE A 114 36.35 -0.11 -21.64
CA ILE A 114 36.19 1.15 -22.38
C ILE A 114 37.16 1.24 -23.55
N SER A 115 36.62 1.32 -24.77
CA SER A 115 37.38 1.82 -25.94
C SER A 115 37.07 3.30 -26.14
N VAL A 116 38.11 4.15 -26.19
CA VAL A 116 37.95 5.58 -26.44
C VAL A 116 38.31 5.89 -27.89
N LYS A 117 37.36 6.47 -28.63
CA LYS A 117 37.59 6.93 -30.01
C LYS A 117 37.37 8.43 -30.07
N ASP A 118 38.33 9.14 -30.64
CA ASP A 118 38.23 10.56 -30.95
C ASP A 118 38.01 10.72 -32.45
N ASN A 119 36.79 11.10 -32.83
CA ASN A 119 36.42 11.34 -34.22
C ASN A 119 36.10 12.82 -34.39
N ASN A 120 37.06 13.60 -34.87
CA ASN A 120 36.90 15.03 -35.13
C ASN A 120 36.44 15.83 -33.89
N GLY A 121 36.94 15.48 -32.70
CA GLY A 121 36.59 16.14 -31.43
C GLY A 121 35.40 15.53 -30.70
N PHE A 122 34.71 14.54 -31.29
CA PHE A 122 33.71 13.75 -30.56
C PHE A 122 34.38 12.57 -29.87
N VAL A 123 34.22 12.50 -28.55
CA VAL A 123 34.78 11.42 -27.72
C VAL A 123 33.69 10.36 -27.50
N THR A 124 33.89 9.18 -28.08
CA THR A 124 33.00 8.03 -27.92
C THR A 124 33.64 6.99 -26.99
N LEU A 125 32.84 6.50 -26.03
CA LEU A 125 33.20 5.42 -25.11
C LEU A 125 32.38 4.17 -25.45
N SER A 126 33.06 3.05 -25.67
CA SER A 126 32.43 1.74 -25.91
C SER A 126 32.63 0.83 -24.71
N PHE A 127 31.55 0.34 -24.10
CA PHE A 127 31.61 -0.48 -22.89
C PHE A 127 30.49 -1.52 -22.78
N THR A 128 30.63 -2.46 -21.85
CA THR A 128 29.58 -3.44 -21.51
C THR A 128 29.05 -3.17 -20.10
N GLY A 129 27.76 -2.86 -20.00
CA GLY A 129 27.09 -2.58 -18.72
C GLY A 129 26.14 -1.38 -18.80
N GLU A 130 25.62 -0.99 -17.65
CA GLU A 130 24.94 0.29 -17.47
C GLU A 130 25.94 1.34 -16.99
N TYR A 131 25.61 2.61 -17.17
CA TYR A 131 26.52 3.71 -16.85
C TYR A 131 25.83 4.90 -16.19
N GLU A 132 26.62 5.61 -15.40
CA GLU A 132 26.32 6.92 -14.87
C GLU A 132 27.44 7.86 -15.34
N ILE A 133 27.08 8.94 -16.02
CA ILE A 133 28.04 9.98 -16.43
C ILE A 133 27.64 11.32 -15.83
N TYR A 134 28.60 12.00 -15.22
CA TYR A 134 28.41 13.30 -14.60
C TYR A 134 29.51 14.25 -15.05
N GLN A 135 29.11 15.46 -15.43
CA GLN A 135 30.06 16.52 -15.67
C GLN A 135 30.41 17.19 -14.34
N ARG A 136 31.69 17.11 -13.95
CA ARG A 136 32.21 17.74 -12.73
C ARG A 136 32.44 19.22 -12.95
N GLU A 137 33.10 19.56 -14.05
CA GLU A 137 33.46 20.90 -14.49
C GLU A 137 33.36 20.98 -16.02
N GLN A 138 33.49 22.18 -16.59
CA GLN A 138 33.51 22.33 -18.05
C GLN A 138 34.63 21.47 -18.66
N GLY A 139 34.25 20.51 -19.50
CA GLY A 139 35.16 19.55 -20.13
C GLY A 139 35.71 18.42 -19.25
N VAL A 140 35.32 18.32 -17.97
CA VAL A 140 35.75 17.22 -17.07
C VAL A 140 34.57 16.34 -16.69
N TYR A 141 34.66 15.05 -17.05
CA TYR A 141 33.58 14.09 -16.86
C TYR A 141 34.00 12.92 -15.98
N ASP A 142 33.11 12.50 -15.10
CA ASP A 142 33.22 11.26 -14.34
C ASP A 142 32.27 10.24 -14.97
N ILE A 143 32.78 9.04 -15.26
CA ILE A 143 31.97 7.90 -15.69
C ILE A 143 32.10 6.75 -14.70
N SER A 144 30.96 6.22 -14.27
CA SER A 144 30.86 4.99 -13.49
C SER A 144 30.12 3.94 -14.32
N ILE A 145 30.66 2.73 -14.37
CA ILE A 145 30.01 1.60 -15.06
C ILE A 145 29.61 0.60 -14.00
N TYR A 146 28.38 0.10 -14.10
CA TYR A 146 27.85 -0.87 -13.15
C TYR A 146 27.05 -1.94 -13.87
N ASN A 147 26.97 -3.09 -13.22
CA ASN A 147 26.00 -4.10 -13.59
C ASN A 147 24.90 -4.19 -12.53
N THR A 148 23.83 -4.91 -12.83
CA THR A 148 22.78 -5.18 -11.86
C THR A 148 22.58 -6.68 -11.71
N THR A 149 22.10 -7.13 -10.55
CA THR A 149 21.71 -8.53 -10.36
C THR A 149 20.68 -8.97 -11.39
N TRP A 150 19.79 -8.05 -11.80
CA TRP A 150 18.84 -8.26 -12.89
C TRP A 150 19.55 -8.63 -14.20
N ASN A 151 20.51 -7.82 -14.64
CA ASN A 151 21.26 -8.08 -15.87
C ASN A 151 22.03 -9.40 -15.81
N LYS A 152 22.66 -9.70 -14.66
CA LYS A 152 23.33 -10.99 -14.43
C LYS A 152 22.37 -12.17 -14.52
N PHE A 153 21.18 -12.04 -13.93
CA PHE A 153 20.17 -13.11 -13.89
C PHE A 153 19.62 -13.45 -15.29
N PHE A 154 19.51 -12.46 -16.17
CA PHE A 154 19.00 -12.63 -17.53
C PHE A 154 20.09 -12.72 -18.60
N ASN A 155 21.38 -12.83 -18.22
CA ASN A 155 22.53 -12.81 -19.12
C ASN A 155 22.48 -11.65 -20.14
N ILE A 156 22.16 -10.45 -19.65
CA ILE A 156 22.06 -9.25 -20.49
C ILE A 156 23.45 -8.61 -20.59
N ASP A 157 24.16 -8.92 -21.68
CA ASP A 157 25.42 -8.27 -22.05
C ASP A 157 25.14 -7.00 -22.86
N LYS A 158 24.81 -5.92 -22.16
CA LYS A 158 24.47 -4.64 -22.80
C LYS A 158 25.73 -3.91 -23.25
N LYS A 159 26.16 -4.16 -24.49
CA LYS A 159 27.22 -3.39 -25.17
C LYS A 159 26.65 -2.04 -25.62
N GLN A 160 27.29 -0.95 -25.21
CA GLN A 160 26.86 0.42 -25.51
C GLN A 160 28.03 1.24 -26.03
N ASP A 161 27.74 2.07 -27.03
CA ASP A 161 28.62 3.13 -27.51
C ASP A 161 27.96 4.46 -27.17
N ILE A 162 28.61 5.29 -26.34
CA ILE A 162 28.07 6.60 -25.95
C ILE A 162 29.01 7.70 -26.42
N THR A 163 28.46 8.80 -26.90
CA THR A 163 29.21 10.03 -27.17
C THR A 163 29.13 10.95 -25.97
N VAL A 164 30.28 11.27 -25.37
CA VAL A 164 30.38 12.06 -24.14
C VAL A 164 29.98 13.51 -24.37
N ASN A 165 30.33 14.06 -25.54
CA ASN A 165 30.07 15.43 -25.94
C ASN A 165 29.16 15.50 -27.18
N PRO A 166 27.87 15.13 -27.07
CA PRO A 166 26.95 15.11 -28.21
C PRO A 166 26.76 16.50 -28.84
N ASN A 167 26.97 17.57 -28.09
CA ASN A 167 26.83 18.96 -28.54
C ASN A 167 28.14 19.54 -29.13
N GLY A 168 29.21 18.75 -29.24
CA GLY A 168 30.52 19.23 -29.71
C GLY A 168 31.29 20.06 -28.68
N GLU A 169 30.95 19.94 -27.40
CA GLU A 169 31.69 20.56 -26.29
C GLU A 169 33.10 19.96 -26.18
N THR A 170 34.09 20.76 -25.75
CA THR A 170 35.46 20.29 -25.58
C THR A 170 35.57 19.36 -24.38
N VAL A 171 36.10 18.16 -24.60
CA VAL A 171 36.39 17.19 -23.54
C VAL A 171 37.87 17.30 -23.17
N ASN A 172 38.16 17.71 -21.94
CA ASN A 172 39.52 17.85 -21.42
C ASN A 172 40.00 16.55 -20.76
N THR A 173 39.17 15.97 -19.89
CA THR A 173 39.53 14.80 -19.09
C THR A 173 38.30 13.95 -18.80
N ILE A 174 38.45 12.63 -18.89
CA ILE A 174 37.43 11.68 -18.42
C ILE A 174 38.04 10.79 -17.35
N TYR A 175 37.40 10.76 -16.18
CA TYR A 175 37.73 9.89 -15.06
C TYR A 175 36.79 8.69 -15.00
N TYR A 176 37.34 7.50 -14.87
CA TYR A 176 36.61 6.31 -14.48
C TYR A 176 36.52 6.22 -12.96
N VAL A 177 35.30 6.14 -12.45
CA VAL A 177 35.00 6.09 -11.02
C VAL A 177 34.44 4.71 -10.67
N SER A 178 35.19 3.95 -9.88
CA SER A 178 34.80 2.59 -9.44
C SER A 178 33.85 2.58 -8.25
N ASN A 179 33.65 3.72 -7.57
CA ASN A 179 32.74 3.85 -6.41
C ASN A 179 32.98 2.83 -5.29
N ASP A 180 34.23 2.42 -5.12
CA ASP A 180 34.71 1.48 -4.11
C ASP A 180 35.64 2.14 -3.07
N GLY A 181 35.82 3.46 -3.19
CA GLY A 181 36.74 4.26 -2.39
C GLY A 181 38.18 4.30 -2.93
N GLN A 182 38.46 3.67 -4.07
CA GLN A 182 39.74 3.81 -4.76
C GLN A 182 39.84 5.10 -5.56
N GLU A 183 41.06 5.45 -5.95
CA GLU A 183 41.33 6.58 -6.82
C GLU A 183 40.75 6.37 -8.21
N SER A 184 40.09 7.40 -8.72
CA SER A 184 39.50 7.43 -10.04
C SER A 184 40.60 7.43 -11.09
N LYS A 185 40.44 6.63 -12.13
CA LYS A 185 41.46 6.48 -13.18
C LYS A 185 41.17 7.39 -14.37
N VAL A 186 42.17 8.12 -14.85
CA VAL A 186 42.03 8.88 -16.09
C VAL A 186 42.01 7.93 -17.28
N ILE A 187 40.95 8.01 -18.09
CA ILE A 187 40.77 7.17 -19.29
C ILE A 187 40.84 7.97 -20.60
N TYR A 188 40.71 9.30 -20.53
CA TYR A 188 40.90 10.19 -21.67
C TYR A 188 41.47 11.54 -21.20
N GLY A 189 42.32 12.14 -22.03
CA GLY A 189 42.93 13.43 -21.77
C GLY A 189 44.09 13.37 -20.78
N ARG A 190 44.43 14.53 -20.19
CA ARG A 190 45.46 14.65 -19.16
C ARG A 190 44.81 14.84 -17.80
N ASN A 191 45.45 14.33 -16.75
CA ASN A 191 45.05 14.66 -15.39
C ASN A 191 45.37 16.15 -15.11
N PRO A 192 44.38 17.02 -14.87
CA PRO A 192 44.64 18.42 -14.47
C PRO A 192 45.37 18.51 -13.13
N ILE A 193 45.31 17.48 -12.28
CA ILE A 193 45.95 17.42 -10.97
C ILE A 193 47.27 16.66 -11.08
N ASN A 194 48.40 17.39 -11.15
CA ASN A 194 49.73 16.78 -11.17
C ASN A 194 49.98 15.98 -9.87
N ASN A 195 50.38 14.71 -10.02
CA ASN A 195 50.68 13.78 -8.92
C ASN A 195 49.55 13.61 -7.88
N GLY A 196 48.30 13.92 -8.24
CA GLY A 196 47.13 13.73 -7.37
C GLY A 196 46.11 12.78 -7.95
N GLY A 197 45.41 12.07 -7.05
CA GLY A 197 44.25 11.24 -7.36
C GLY A 197 42.93 11.94 -6.98
N VAL A 198 41.84 11.48 -7.59
CA VAL A 198 40.49 11.94 -7.25
C VAL A 198 39.70 10.75 -6.70
N VAL A 199 39.19 10.84 -5.48
CA VAL A 199 38.33 9.79 -4.90
C VAL A 199 36.91 10.33 -4.79
N THR A 200 35.95 9.59 -5.33
CA THR A 200 34.54 9.91 -5.16
C THR A 200 34.05 9.41 -3.81
N LEU A 201 33.46 10.30 -3.02
CA LEU A 201 32.91 9.96 -1.70
C LEU A 201 31.44 9.54 -1.83
N PRO A 202 30.99 8.55 -1.04
CA PRO A 202 29.58 8.20 -0.99
C PRO A 202 28.78 9.38 -0.43
N ARG A 203 27.59 9.61 -0.97
CA ARG A 203 26.70 10.66 -0.48
C ARG A 203 26.17 10.29 0.91
N LEU A 204 26.14 11.28 1.80
CA LEU A 204 25.70 11.11 3.19
C LEU A 204 24.29 11.65 3.48
N PHE A 205 23.60 12.25 2.50
CA PHE A 205 22.39 13.01 2.80
C PHE A 205 21.24 12.16 3.37
N LEU A 206 21.19 10.88 3.03
CA LEU A 206 20.23 9.92 3.59
C LEU A 206 20.34 9.82 5.11
N ASN A 207 21.55 9.98 5.66
CA ASN A 207 21.80 9.92 7.09
C ASN A 207 21.08 11.06 7.83
N TYR A 208 21.10 12.27 7.27
CA TYR A 208 20.42 13.41 7.87
C TYR A 208 18.91 13.19 7.95
N TYR A 209 18.30 12.66 6.88
CA TYR A 209 16.87 12.34 6.89
C TYR A 209 16.53 11.22 7.88
N PHE A 210 17.38 10.21 8.00
CA PHE A 210 17.22 9.14 8.99
C PHE A 210 17.26 9.66 10.43
N VAL A 211 18.25 10.50 10.76
CA VAL A 211 18.38 11.11 12.09
C VAL A 211 17.20 12.04 12.39
N ILE A 212 16.77 12.87 11.44
CA ILE A 212 15.61 13.76 11.60
C ILE A 212 14.34 12.94 11.86
N ALA A 213 14.14 11.83 11.13
CA ALA A 213 12.98 10.97 11.35
C ALA A 213 12.97 10.35 12.76
N ILE A 214 14.13 9.94 13.28
CA ILE A 214 14.28 9.42 14.66
C ILE A 214 13.92 10.50 15.67
N LEU A 215 14.49 11.70 15.53
CA LEU A 215 14.20 12.83 16.42
C LEU A 215 12.70 13.17 16.43
N PHE A 216 12.08 13.21 15.24
CA PHE A 216 10.66 13.47 15.11
C PHE A 216 9.79 12.38 15.75
N ALA A 217 10.17 11.10 15.59
CA ALA A 217 9.50 9.98 16.25
C ALA A 217 9.61 10.05 17.79
N LEU A 218 10.77 10.45 18.32
CA LEU A 218 10.97 10.65 19.76
C LEU A 218 10.08 11.76 20.31
N VAL A 219 10.02 12.91 19.63
CA VAL A 219 9.14 14.03 20.01
C VAL A 219 7.68 13.61 20.02
N LEU A 220 7.21 12.93 18.97
CA LEU A 220 5.83 12.44 18.91
C LEU A 220 5.52 11.41 20.00
N THR A 221 6.49 10.54 20.33
CA THR A 221 6.35 9.58 21.44
C THR A 221 6.24 10.30 22.79
N MET A 222 7.03 11.34 23.02
CA MET A 222 6.91 12.19 24.21
C MET A 222 5.55 12.88 24.27
N LEU A 223 5.05 13.41 23.14
CA LEU A 223 3.71 14.02 23.07
C LEU A 223 2.60 13.00 23.35
N ILE A 224 2.73 11.74 22.91
CA ILE A 224 1.79 10.67 23.27
C ILE A 224 1.76 10.50 24.80
N VAL A 225 2.91 10.56 25.47
CA VAL A 225 3.02 10.44 26.94
C VAL A 225 2.40 11.64 27.67
N ILE A 226 2.57 12.85 27.15
CA ILE A 226 1.99 14.08 27.72
C ILE A 226 0.45 14.06 27.58
N PHE A 227 -0.05 13.72 26.40
CA PHE A 227 -1.49 13.74 26.09
C PHE A 227 -2.22 12.41 26.38
N ARG A 228 -1.65 11.52 27.22
CA ARG A 228 -2.23 10.19 27.52
C ARG A 228 -3.69 10.23 27.98
N LYS A 229 -4.09 11.29 28.71
CA LYS A 229 -5.45 11.46 29.22
C LYS A 229 -6.46 11.95 28.17
N LYS A 230 -5.99 12.43 27.01
CA LYS A 230 -6.83 12.99 25.93
C LYS A 230 -6.87 12.02 24.75
N GLU A 231 -7.74 11.00 24.82
CA GLU A 231 -7.80 9.91 23.83
C GLU A 231 -7.94 10.37 22.36
N LYS A 232 -8.72 11.44 22.10
CA LYS A 232 -8.84 11.99 20.74
C LYS A 232 -7.50 12.52 20.20
N ILE A 233 -6.78 13.29 21.01
CA ILE A 233 -5.50 13.91 20.64
C ILE A 233 -4.43 12.82 20.48
N LYS A 234 -4.35 11.91 21.45
CA LYS A 234 -3.46 10.75 21.42
C LYS A 234 -3.63 9.92 20.15
N ASN A 235 -4.88 9.63 19.73
CA ASN A 235 -5.13 8.87 18.50
C ASN A 235 -4.67 9.60 17.23
N ILE A 236 -4.72 10.94 17.21
CA ILE A 236 -4.17 11.73 16.09
C ILE A 236 -2.64 11.64 16.11
N ILE A 237 -2.00 11.87 17.26
CA ILE A 237 -0.54 11.83 17.39
C ILE A 237 0.00 10.44 17.00
N VAL A 238 -0.65 9.35 17.41
CA VAL A 238 -0.25 7.98 17.02
C VAL A 238 -0.27 7.77 15.51
N LYS A 239 -1.26 8.33 14.79
CA LYS A 239 -1.30 8.24 13.32
C LYS A 239 -0.18 9.07 12.69
N VAL A 240 0.13 10.24 13.24
CA VAL A 240 1.25 11.08 12.79
C VAL A 240 2.59 10.37 13.08
N LEU A 241 2.73 9.66 14.21
CA LEU A 241 3.92 8.88 14.56
C LEU A 241 4.23 7.78 13.53
N PHE A 242 3.22 7.22 12.86
CA PHE A 242 3.46 6.22 11.82
C PHE A 242 4.22 6.76 10.61
N ILE A 243 4.25 8.08 10.37
CA ILE A 243 4.98 8.69 9.25
C ILE A 243 6.50 8.58 9.44
N PRO A 244 7.12 9.10 10.52
CA PRO A 244 8.56 8.92 10.72
C PRO A 244 8.93 7.45 10.97
N VAL A 245 8.05 6.67 11.64
CA VAL A 245 8.32 5.25 11.89
C VAL A 245 8.35 4.45 10.59
N SER A 246 7.44 4.70 9.65
CA SER A 246 7.48 4.02 8.35
C SER A 246 8.71 4.41 7.56
N TYR A 247 9.15 5.68 7.61
CA TYR A 247 10.42 6.10 7.00
C TYR A 247 11.62 5.36 7.58
N ILE A 248 11.74 5.27 8.90
CA ILE A 248 12.85 4.57 9.58
C ILE A 248 12.88 3.11 9.16
N VAL A 249 11.73 2.42 9.17
CA VAL A 249 11.66 1.01 8.77
C VAL A 249 12.01 0.85 7.29
N SER A 250 11.46 1.69 6.40
CA SER A 250 11.81 1.67 4.98
C SER A 250 13.30 1.89 4.74
N HIS A 251 13.92 2.85 5.45
CA HIS A 251 15.35 3.13 5.34
C HIS A 251 16.18 1.91 5.73
N ILE A 252 15.87 1.28 6.86
CA ILE A 252 16.57 0.07 7.33
C ILE A 252 16.41 -1.07 6.34
N MET A 253 15.23 -1.23 5.72
CA MET A 253 15.00 -2.32 4.76
C MET A 253 15.74 -2.13 3.43
N ILE A 254 15.97 -0.89 2.99
CA ILE A 254 16.66 -0.59 1.71
C ILE A 254 18.17 -0.45 1.89
N LYS A 255 18.61 0.24 2.94
CA LYS A 255 20.03 0.60 3.17
C LYS A 255 20.68 -0.10 4.35
N GLY A 256 19.89 -0.67 5.25
CA GLY A 256 20.36 -1.08 6.57
C GLY A 256 20.63 0.13 7.47
N TRP A 257 21.57 -0.05 8.39
CA TRP A 257 21.97 0.99 9.35
C TRP A 257 22.93 2.02 8.75
N ASN A 258 23.63 1.67 7.68
CA ASN A 258 24.56 2.56 7.00
C ASN A 258 23.83 3.39 5.96
N ALA A 259 23.81 4.71 6.14
CA ALA A 259 23.13 5.64 5.25
C ALA A 259 24.04 6.24 4.16
N THR A 260 25.21 5.63 3.91
CA THR A 260 26.12 6.02 2.83
C THR A 260 25.72 5.33 1.53
N SER A 261 25.68 6.09 0.42
CA SER A 261 25.40 5.49 -0.89
C SER A 261 26.05 6.25 -2.03
N TYR A 262 26.54 5.50 -3.01
CA TYR A 262 26.98 6.04 -4.30
C TYR A 262 25.78 6.33 -5.23
N SER A 263 24.67 5.59 -5.08
CA SER A 263 23.40 5.84 -5.79
C SER A 263 22.31 6.38 -4.86
N ALA A 264 22.65 7.39 -4.05
CA ALA A 264 21.78 7.87 -2.98
C ALA A 264 20.42 8.43 -3.45
N THR A 265 20.34 8.98 -4.67
CA THR A 265 19.08 9.45 -5.28
C THR A 265 18.11 8.30 -5.54
N ARG A 266 18.58 7.20 -6.13
CA ARG A 266 17.76 5.99 -6.32
C ARG A 266 17.29 5.44 -4.98
N ASP A 267 18.21 5.29 -4.03
CA ASP A 267 17.88 4.73 -2.71
C ASP A 267 16.85 5.59 -1.99
N PHE A 268 16.93 6.92 -2.11
CA PHE A 268 15.95 7.85 -1.57
C PHE A 268 14.54 7.61 -2.14
N TYR A 269 14.40 7.46 -3.47
CA TYR A 269 13.11 7.19 -4.10
C TYR A 269 12.54 5.82 -3.71
N LEU A 270 13.38 4.80 -3.60
CA LEU A 270 12.97 3.47 -3.14
C LEU A 270 12.47 3.49 -1.69
N ILE A 271 13.15 4.24 -0.81
CA ILE A 271 12.72 4.44 0.57
C ILE A 271 11.35 5.15 0.59
N LEU A 272 11.18 6.23 -0.17
CA LEU A 272 9.92 6.98 -0.25
C LEU A 272 8.77 6.10 -0.77
N LEU A 273 9.05 5.28 -1.78
CA LEU A 273 8.07 4.34 -2.33
C LEU A 273 7.64 3.30 -1.28
N LEU A 274 8.59 2.77 -0.52
CA LEU A 274 8.35 1.75 0.51
C LEU A 274 7.62 2.31 1.75
N VAL A 275 7.72 3.62 2.02
CA VAL A 275 7.00 4.29 3.12
C VAL A 275 5.49 4.10 3.02
N MET A 276 4.92 4.15 1.81
CA MET A 276 3.48 4.07 1.59
C MET A 276 2.86 2.74 2.07
N PRO A 277 3.35 1.55 1.62
CA PRO A 277 2.80 0.28 2.08
C PRO A 277 3.14 0.00 3.55
N ILE A 278 4.30 0.44 4.06
CA ILE A 278 4.66 0.26 5.48
C ILE A 278 3.74 1.10 6.39
N TYR A 279 3.48 2.36 6.03
CA TYR A 279 2.51 3.20 6.74
C TYR A 279 1.12 2.55 6.72
N SER A 280 0.69 2.05 5.56
CA SER A 280 -0.59 1.36 5.40
C SER A 280 -0.68 0.14 6.31
N LEU A 281 0.39 -0.65 6.40
CA LEU A 281 0.47 -1.80 7.30
C LEU A 281 0.30 -1.38 8.77
N PHE A 282 1.04 -0.37 9.22
CA PHE A 282 0.89 0.15 10.60
C PHE A 282 -0.51 0.67 10.88
N TYR A 283 -1.10 1.42 9.95
CA TYR A 283 -2.44 1.94 10.08
C TYR A 283 -3.50 0.84 10.17
N ILE A 284 -3.40 -0.20 9.33
CA ILE A 284 -4.31 -1.36 9.32
C ILE A 284 -4.21 -2.13 10.63
N LEU A 285 -2.99 -2.41 11.11
CA LEU A 285 -2.75 -3.12 12.37
C LEU A 285 -3.29 -2.32 13.57
N TYR A 286 -3.07 -1.00 13.58
CA TYR A 286 -3.58 -0.11 14.60
C TYR A 286 -5.12 -0.10 14.64
N LYS A 287 -5.77 0.01 13.48
CA LYS A 287 -7.23 -0.02 13.37
C LYS A 287 -7.81 -1.36 13.83
N LYS A 288 -7.16 -2.49 13.48
CA LYS A 288 -7.56 -3.83 13.94
C LYS A 288 -7.54 -3.93 15.47
N LYS A 289 -6.45 -3.46 16.10
CA LYS A 289 -6.32 -3.46 17.56
C LYS A 289 -7.42 -2.64 18.22
N HIS A 290 -7.67 -1.41 17.74
CA HIS A 290 -8.71 -0.54 18.31
C HIS A 290 -10.15 -0.98 18.04
N SER A 291 -10.41 -1.71 16.95
CA SER A 291 -11.73 -2.29 16.67
C SER A 291 -12.10 -3.43 17.63
N LYS A 292 -11.13 -4.16 18.16
CA LYS A 292 -11.35 -5.31 19.06
C LYS A 292 -11.75 -4.88 20.49
N PHE A 293 -11.46 -3.65 20.88
CA PHE A 293 -11.79 -3.09 22.20
C PHE A 293 -13.12 -2.33 22.27
N ARG A 294 -13.93 -2.35 21.20
CA ARG A 294 -15.17 -1.57 21.10
C ARG A 294 -16.45 -2.44 21.07
N HIS A 295 -16.32 -3.71 21.42
CA HIS A 295 -17.43 -4.67 21.55
C HIS A 295 -17.51 -5.18 22.97
#